data_AF-A0A0C2YU70-F1
#
_entry.id   AF-A0A0C2YU70-F1
#
_cell.length_a   1.000
_cell.length_b   1.000
_cell.length_c   1.000
_cell.angle_alpha   90.00
_cell.angle_beta   90.00
_cell.angle_gamma   90.00
#
_symmetry.space_group_name_H-M   'P 1'
#
loop_
_entity.id
_entity.type
_entity.pdbx_description
1 polymer ?
#
loop_
_entity_poly.entity_id
_entity_poly.type
_entity_poly.pdbx_seq_one_letter_code
_entity_poly.pdbx_strand_id
1 'polypeptide(L)'
;MSQQTKQQTLVSTQEAGPSKIHDDGASMSATLLAPLNELQALAHTLFLSLSPPQSKPPPAPPISAFLECDRALASAINLAHTHQIKQRGIDALEAEILDLEAQWREICTELAAGKVELEELIEEGNERIKAIEEAKKGFIIYPLNEYS
;
A
#
# COMPACT_ATOMS: atom_id res chain seq x y z
N MET A 1 -59.78 -20.62 -1.26
CA MET A 1 -58.87 -20.49 -0.11
C MET A 1 -57.79 -21.54 -0.23
N SER A 2 -56.58 -21.22 0.24
CA SER A 2 -55.35 -22.07 0.22
C SER A 2 -54.53 -21.97 -1.06
N GLN A 3 -53.73 -20.90 -1.17
CA GLN A 3 -52.36 -20.75 -0.64
C GLN A 3 -51.33 -21.33 -1.62
N GLN A 4 -50.78 -20.42 -2.43
CA GLN A 4 -49.69 -20.62 -3.36
C GLN A 4 -48.40 -20.19 -2.66
N THR A 5 -47.68 -21.17 -2.09
CA THR A 5 -46.41 -20.94 -1.38
C THR A 5 -45.31 -20.73 -2.40
N LYS A 6 -44.88 -19.47 -2.56
CA LYS A 6 -43.63 -19.09 -3.23
C LYS A 6 -42.46 -19.69 -2.43
N GLN A 7 -41.74 -20.65 -3.00
CA GLN A 7 -40.41 -21.00 -2.53
C GLN A 7 -39.44 -19.91 -2.99
N GLN A 8 -38.99 -19.12 -2.03
CA GLN A 8 -37.91 -18.15 -2.18
C GLN A 8 -36.60 -18.92 -2.00
N THR A 9 -35.88 -19.14 -3.09
CA THR A 9 -34.49 -19.59 -3.07
C THR A 9 -33.63 -18.46 -2.51
N LEU A 10 -33.32 -18.51 -1.22
CA LEU A 10 -32.30 -17.67 -0.60
C LEU A 10 -30.94 -18.20 -1.04
N VAL A 11 -30.32 -17.45 -1.96
CA VAL A 11 -28.89 -17.52 -2.24
C VAL A 11 -28.16 -17.14 -0.95
N SER A 12 -27.55 -18.13 -0.30
CA SER A 12 -26.49 -17.88 0.70
C SER A 12 -25.31 -17.27 -0.03
N THR A 13 -25.26 -15.95 -0.09
CA THR A 13 -24.00 -15.22 -0.29
C THR A 13 -23.18 -15.42 0.97
N GLN A 14 -22.39 -16.48 0.96
CA GLN A 14 -21.38 -16.72 1.97
C GLN A 14 -20.24 -15.74 1.69
N GLU A 15 -20.28 -14.60 2.36
CA GLU A 15 -19.15 -13.67 2.42
C GLU A 15 -17.93 -14.44 2.89
N ALA A 16 -16.95 -14.57 1.99
CA ALA A 16 -15.63 -15.06 2.31
C ALA A 16 -14.96 -14.03 3.22
N GLY A 17 -15.13 -14.22 4.53
CA GLY A 17 -14.38 -13.48 5.54
C GLY A 17 -12.87 -13.61 5.29
N PRO A 18 -12.07 -12.62 5.71
CA PRO A 18 -10.63 -12.63 5.51
C PRO A 18 -10.07 -13.90 6.16
N SER A 19 -9.45 -14.74 5.33
CA SER A 19 -8.70 -15.90 5.80
C SER A 19 -7.81 -15.45 6.94
N LYS A 20 -7.97 -16.11 8.10
CA LYS A 20 -7.07 -15.98 9.24
C LYS A 20 -5.64 -16.07 8.73
N ILE A 21 -4.97 -14.93 8.66
CA ILE A 21 -3.53 -14.87 8.54
C ILE A 21 -3.06 -15.47 9.86
N HIS A 22 -2.66 -16.74 9.82
CA HIS A 22 -1.85 -17.30 10.88
C HIS A 22 -0.53 -16.53 10.82
N ASP A 23 -0.50 -15.41 11.54
CA ASP A 23 0.69 -14.70 11.95
C ASP A 23 1.41 -15.60 12.96
N ASP A 24 2.11 -16.61 12.46
CA ASP A 24 3.26 -17.13 13.19
C ASP A 24 4.38 -16.14 12.86
N GLY A 25 4.34 -15.00 13.56
CA GLY A 25 5.15 -13.78 13.37
C GLY A 25 6.64 -13.97 13.66
N ALA A 26 7.21 -15.10 13.26
CA ALA A 26 8.64 -15.27 13.18
C ALA A 26 9.14 -14.46 11.97
N SER A 27 9.94 -13.43 12.24
CA SER A 27 10.71 -12.71 11.22
C SER A 27 11.36 -13.67 10.22
N MET A 28 11.43 -13.33 8.92
CA MET A 28 12.14 -14.17 7.92
C MET A 28 13.56 -14.54 8.34
N SER A 29 14.22 -13.70 9.14
CA SER A 29 15.51 -14.02 9.76
C SER A 29 15.42 -15.24 10.69
N ALA A 30 14.40 -15.34 11.52
CA ALA A 30 14.18 -16.47 12.42
C ALA A 30 13.88 -17.76 11.63
N THR A 31 13.08 -17.67 10.56
CA THR A 31 12.75 -18.81 9.70
C THR A 31 13.97 -19.40 8.99
N LEU A 32 14.94 -18.55 8.59
CA LEU A 32 16.18 -18.99 7.96
C LEU A 32 17.25 -19.43 8.97
N LEU A 33 17.33 -18.79 10.13
CA LEU A 33 18.35 -19.08 11.14
C LEU A 33 18.07 -20.39 11.89
N ALA A 34 16.81 -20.76 12.09
CA ALA A 34 16.44 -21.98 12.78
C ALA A 34 17.07 -23.25 12.16
N PRO A 35 16.88 -23.56 10.86
CA PRO A 35 17.50 -24.73 10.24
C PRO A 35 19.04 -24.62 10.18
N LEU A 36 19.61 -23.41 10.06
CA LEU A 36 21.06 -23.22 10.07
C LEU A 36 21.69 -23.57 11.44
N ASN A 37 21.06 -23.14 12.53
CA ASN A 37 21.52 -23.46 13.88
C ASN A 37 21.39 -24.98 14.16
N GLU A 38 20.32 -25.60 13.65
CA GLU A 38 20.12 -27.04 13.76
C GLU A 38 21.18 -27.83 12.97
N LEU A 39 21.50 -27.41 11.74
CA LEU A 39 22.57 -28.00 10.95
C LEU A 39 23.92 -27.89 11.67
N GLN A 40 24.22 -26.73 12.27
CA GLN A 40 25.44 -26.52 13.04
C GLN A 40 25.51 -27.48 14.25
N ALA A 41 24.42 -27.65 14.98
CA ALA A 41 24.35 -28.56 16.12
C ALA A 41 24.54 -30.03 15.71
N LEU A 42 23.90 -30.45 14.60
CA LEU A 42 24.05 -31.79 14.05
C LEU A 42 25.49 -32.06 13.58
N ALA A 43 26.09 -31.12 12.85
CA ALA A 43 27.48 -31.24 12.41
C ALA A 43 28.46 -31.32 13.59
N HIS A 44 28.30 -30.47 14.60
CA HIS A 44 29.14 -30.52 15.80
C HIS A 44 29.00 -31.86 16.54
N THR A 45 27.77 -32.37 16.68
CA THR A 45 27.51 -33.67 17.31
C THR A 45 28.13 -34.82 16.51
N LEU A 46 28.09 -34.75 15.17
CA LEU A 46 28.77 -35.71 14.29
C LEU A 46 30.28 -35.70 14.54
N PHE A 47 30.92 -34.52 14.55
CA PHE A 47 32.35 -34.43 14.81
C PHE A 47 32.74 -34.94 16.20
N LEU A 48 31.92 -34.66 17.22
CA LEU A 48 32.11 -35.22 18.57
C LEU A 48 31.95 -36.74 18.59
N SER A 49 31.02 -37.30 17.81
CA SER A 49 30.83 -38.75 17.73
C SER A 49 32.03 -39.49 17.09
N LEU A 50 32.80 -38.78 16.28
CA LEU A 50 34.03 -39.27 15.64
C LEU A 50 35.29 -39.06 16.51
N SER A 51 35.13 -38.53 17.72
CA SER A 51 36.25 -38.26 18.62
C SER A 51 36.83 -39.54 19.24
N PRO A 52 38.11 -39.54 19.67
CA PRO A 52 38.78 -40.73 20.16
C PRO A 52 38.02 -41.43 21.30
N PRO A 53 38.06 -42.77 21.40
CA PRO A 53 37.27 -43.54 22.38
C PRO A 53 37.54 -43.20 23.85
N GLN A 54 38.66 -42.51 24.13
CA GLN A 54 39.01 -42.00 25.45
C GLN A 54 38.04 -40.92 25.96
N SER A 55 37.27 -40.26 25.08
CA SER A 55 36.33 -39.20 25.44
C SER A 55 34.89 -39.65 25.69
N LYS A 56 34.58 -40.96 25.62
CA LYS A 56 33.20 -41.50 25.61
C LYS A 56 32.29 -40.69 24.66
N PRO A 57 32.51 -40.79 23.34
CA PRO A 57 31.84 -39.93 22.37
C PRO A 57 30.31 -40.05 22.46
N PRO A 58 29.57 -38.95 22.22
CA PRO A 58 28.12 -38.98 22.11
C PRO A 58 27.68 -39.86 20.94
N PRO A 59 26.46 -40.42 20.98
CA PRO A 59 25.94 -41.21 19.87
C PRO A 59 25.89 -40.35 18.60
N ALA A 60 26.23 -40.97 17.46
CA ALA A 60 26.19 -40.29 16.17
C ALA A 60 24.75 -39.81 15.87
N PRO A 61 24.58 -38.58 15.37
CA PRO A 61 23.27 -38.08 14.97
C PRO A 61 22.69 -38.94 13.83
N PRO A 62 21.37 -39.18 13.83
CA PRO A 62 20.74 -39.97 12.78
C PRO A 62 20.76 -39.21 11.45
N ILE A 63 21.00 -39.92 10.35
CA ILE A 63 20.98 -39.34 8.98
C ILE A 63 19.65 -38.67 8.65
N SER A 64 18.53 -39.18 9.18
CA SER A 64 17.21 -38.58 9.00
C SER A 64 17.14 -37.13 9.48
N ALA A 65 17.85 -36.77 10.56
CA ALA A 65 17.86 -35.40 11.07
C ALA A 65 18.52 -34.42 10.09
N PHE A 66 19.56 -34.85 9.35
CA PHE A 66 20.16 -34.02 8.31
C PHE A 66 19.21 -33.82 7.12
N LEU A 67 18.45 -34.85 6.73
CA LEU A 67 17.46 -34.75 5.66
C LEU A 67 16.26 -33.86 6.04
N GLU A 68 15.85 -33.92 7.30
CA GLU A 68 14.81 -33.04 7.84
C GLU A 68 15.28 -31.58 7.87
N CYS A 69 16.51 -31.34 8.32
CA CYS A 69 17.13 -30.02 8.33
C CYS A 69 17.28 -29.45 6.90
N ASP A 70 17.72 -30.26 5.94
CA ASP A 70 17.83 -29.86 4.52
C ASP A 70 16.46 -29.49 3.93
N ARG A 71 15.43 -30.31 4.19
CA ARG A 71 14.05 -30.02 3.79
C ARG A 71 13.53 -28.72 4.41
N ALA A 72 13.79 -28.51 5.69
CA ALA A 72 13.38 -27.29 6.39
C ALA A 72 14.08 -26.05 5.80
N LEU A 73 15.38 -26.14 5.50
CA LEU A 73 16.13 -25.07 4.85
C LEU A 73 15.60 -24.75 3.46
N ALA A 74 15.36 -25.77 2.63
CA ALA A 74 14.79 -25.60 1.29
C ALA A 74 13.41 -24.93 1.33
N SER A 75 12.56 -25.35 2.29
CA SER A 75 11.25 -24.72 2.52
C SER A 75 11.39 -23.24 2.92
N ALA A 76 12.28 -22.94 3.86
CA ALA A 76 12.53 -21.57 4.33
C ALA A 76 13.06 -20.66 3.21
N ILE A 77 13.96 -21.15 2.36
CA ILE A 77 14.48 -20.40 1.20
C ILE A 77 13.36 -20.12 0.18
N ASN A 78 12.53 -21.13 -0.14
CA ASN A 78 11.41 -20.94 -1.07
C ASN A 78 10.39 -19.92 -0.54
N LEU A 79 10.13 -19.95 0.77
CA LEU A 79 9.28 -18.97 1.42
C LEU A 79 9.88 -17.56 1.35
N ALA A 80 11.18 -17.43 1.66
CA ALA A 80 11.90 -16.15 1.58
C ALA A 80 11.89 -15.58 0.16
N HIS A 81 12.12 -16.41 -0.86
CA HIS A 81 12.04 -16.01 -2.27
C HIS A 81 10.64 -15.51 -2.64
N THR A 82 9.61 -16.21 -2.19
CA THR A 82 8.20 -15.79 -2.40
C THR A 82 7.92 -14.45 -1.73
N HIS A 83 8.39 -14.27 -0.49
CA HIS A 83 8.29 -12.98 0.22
C HIS A 83 9.02 -11.87 -0.53
N GLN A 84 10.22 -12.12 -1.06
CA GLN A 84 10.97 -11.12 -1.80
C GLN A 84 10.26 -10.67 -3.07
N ILE A 85 9.65 -11.60 -3.81
CA ILE A 85 8.85 -11.25 -5.01
C ILE A 85 7.66 -10.37 -4.61
N LYS A 86 6.94 -10.74 -3.55
CA LYS A 86 5.81 -9.95 -3.06
C LYS A 86 6.25 -8.57 -2.59
N GLN A 87 7.38 -8.48 -1.89
CA GLN A 87 7.92 -7.21 -1.41
C GLN A 87 8.26 -6.26 -2.57
N ARG A 88 8.87 -6.76 -3.65
CA ARG A 88 9.11 -5.94 -4.86
C ARG A 88 7.82 -5.41 -5.48
N GLY A 89 6.74 -6.20 -5.41
CA GLY A 89 5.42 -5.76 -5.84
C GLY A 89 4.86 -4.65 -4.95
N ILE A 90 5.02 -4.77 -3.63
CA ILE A 90 4.64 -3.74 -2.66
C ILE A 90 5.43 -2.44 -2.93
N ASP A 91 6.74 -2.54 -3.08
CA ASP A 91 7.61 -1.37 -3.33
C ASP A 91 7.23 -0.65 -4.65
N ALA A 92 6.84 -1.40 -5.68
CA ALA A 92 6.37 -0.83 -6.94
C ALA A 92 5.04 -0.10 -6.81
N LEU A 93 4.08 -0.68 -6.07
CA LEU A 93 2.78 -0.04 -5.80
C LEU A 93 2.94 1.20 -4.91
N GLU A 94 3.85 1.16 -3.94
CA GLU A 94 4.19 2.32 -3.11
C GLU A 94 4.71 3.47 -3.96
N ALA A 95 5.63 3.19 -4.89
CA ALA A 95 6.14 4.20 -5.82
C ALA A 95 5.02 4.80 -6.70
N GLU A 96 4.10 3.96 -7.20
CA GLU A 96 2.94 4.43 -7.98
C GLU A 96 2.02 5.33 -7.16
N ILE A 97 1.73 4.96 -5.91
CA ILE A 97 0.89 5.79 -5.01
C ILE A 97 1.54 7.14 -4.76
N LEU A 98 2.85 7.18 -4.52
CA LEU A 98 3.58 8.42 -4.29
C LEU A 98 3.58 9.33 -5.52
N ASP A 99 3.70 8.76 -6.72
CA ASP A 99 3.61 9.51 -7.97
C ASP A 99 2.20 10.09 -8.19
N LEU A 100 1.16 9.28 -7.95
CA LEU A 100 -0.23 9.74 -8.00
C LEU A 100 -0.53 10.84 -6.97
N GLU A 101 0.04 10.73 -5.77
CA GLU A 101 -0.09 11.77 -4.75
C GLU A 101 0.58 13.09 -5.19
N ALA A 102 1.75 13.00 -5.82
CA ALA A 102 2.44 14.17 -6.36
C ALA A 102 1.61 14.86 -7.45
N GLN A 103 1.09 14.09 -8.41
CA GLN A 103 0.20 14.61 -9.47
C GLN A 103 -1.07 15.23 -8.89
N TRP A 104 -1.69 14.58 -7.89
CA TRP A 104 -2.87 15.11 -7.22
C TRP A 104 -2.59 16.46 -6.57
N ARG A 105 -1.46 16.58 -5.85
CA ARG A 105 -1.05 17.84 -5.22
C ARG A 105 -0.83 18.94 -6.25
N GLU A 106 -0.19 18.62 -7.38
CA GLU A 106 0.01 19.56 -8.49
C GLU A 106 -1.32 20.09 -9.02
N ILE A 107 -2.27 19.21 -9.34
CA ILE A 107 -3.61 19.60 -9.81
C ILE A 107 -4.32 20.49 -8.78
N CYS A 108 -4.25 20.16 -7.50
CA CYS A 108 -4.84 20.99 -6.45
C CYS A 108 -4.20 22.38 -6.39
N THR A 109 -2.87 22.48 -6.57
CA THR A 109 -2.18 23.78 -6.58
C THR A 109 -2.55 24.62 -7.79
N GLU A 110 -2.62 24.01 -8.99
CA GLU A 110 -3.04 24.71 -10.21
C GLU A 110 -4.49 25.19 -10.11
N LEU A 111 -5.40 24.35 -9.58
CA LEU A 111 -6.80 24.70 -9.40
C LEU A 111 -6.95 25.86 -8.41
N ALA A 112 -6.18 25.87 -7.33
CA ALA A 112 -6.20 26.96 -6.36
C ALA A 112 -5.70 28.27 -6.98
N ALA A 113 -4.63 28.22 -7.78
CA ALA A 113 -4.11 29.39 -8.50
C ALA A 113 -5.14 29.93 -9.50
N GLY A 114 -5.68 29.07 -10.38
CA GLY A 114 -6.68 29.47 -11.37
C GLY A 114 -7.98 30.01 -10.74
N LYS A 115 -8.36 29.53 -9.55
CA LYS A 115 -9.47 30.10 -8.79
C LYS A 115 -9.18 31.55 -8.38
N VAL A 116 -8.00 31.83 -7.83
CA VAL A 116 -7.62 33.19 -7.40
C VAL A 116 -7.58 34.13 -8.61
N GLU A 117 -6.94 33.72 -9.71
CA GLU A 117 -6.90 34.51 -10.95
C GLU A 117 -8.31 34.84 -11.48
N LEU A 118 -9.22 33.87 -11.41
CA LEU A 118 -10.60 34.08 -11.84
C LEU A 118 -11.35 35.07 -10.94
N GLU A 119 -11.15 34.97 -9.61
CA GLU A 119 -11.74 35.92 -8.65
C GLU A 119 -11.23 37.35 -8.91
N GLU A 120 -9.94 37.52 -9.19
CA GLU A 120 -9.35 38.83 -9.55
C GLU A 120 -9.94 39.40 -10.85
N LEU A 121 -10.07 38.58 -11.89
CA LEU A 121 -10.68 38.99 -13.16
C LEU A 121 -12.15 39.39 -13.01
N ILE A 122 -12.91 38.69 -12.16
CA ILE A 122 -14.30 39.03 -11.86
C ILE A 122 -14.38 40.38 -11.17
N GLU A 123 -13.53 40.64 -10.19
CA GLU A 123 -13.53 41.93 -9.46
C GLU A 123 -13.17 43.09 -10.40
N GLU A 124 -12.12 42.95 -11.19
CA GLU A 124 -11.75 43.96 -12.20
C GLU A 124 -12.89 44.19 -13.21
N GLY A 125 -13.54 43.11 -13.67
CA GLY A 125 -14.70 43.18 -14.55
C GLY A 125 -15.86 43.98 -13.93
N ASN A 126 -16.15 43.75 -12.65
CA ASN A 126 -17.17 44.48 -11.92
C ASN A 126 -16.84 45.97 -11.77
N GLU A 127 -15.58 46.31 -11.50
CA GLU A 127 -15.12 47.70 -11.42
C GLU A 127 -15.28 48.42 -12.77
N ARG A 128 -14.89 47.78 -13.87
CA ARG A 128 -15.05 48.34 -15.23
C ARG A 128 -16.52 48.57 -15.57
N ILE A 129 -17.41 47.64 -15.23
CA ILE A 129 -18.86 47.78 -15.45
C ILE A 129 -19.39 48.98 -14.65
N LYS A 130 -19.04 49.08 -13.36
CA LYS A 130 -19.45 50.23 -12.51
C LYS A 130 -19.00 51.55 -13.12
N ALA A 131 -17.74 51.66 -13.56
CA ALA A 131 -17.21 52.88 -14.18
C ALA A 131 -17.97 53.26 -15.48
N ILE A 132 -18.33 52.28 -16.31
CA ILE A 132 -19.13 52.52 -17.53
C ILE A 132 -20.54 53.01 -17.17
N GLU A 133 -21.18 52.40 -16.16
CA GLU A 133 -22.50 52.83 -15.70
C GLU A 133 -22.49 54.26 -15.14
N GLU A 134 -21.46 54.62 -14.38
CA GLU A 134 -21.26 55.98 -13.86
C GLU A 134 -21.02 56.99 -15.00
N ALA A 135 -20.16 56.67 -15.95
CA ALA A 135 -19.94 57.50 -17.13
C ALA A 135 -21.23 57.72 -17.94
N LYS A 136 -22.05 56.66 -18.11
CA LYS A 136 -23.35 56.74 -18.78
C LYS A 136 -24.33 57.64 -18.03
N LYS A 137 -24.34 57.62 -16.69
CA LYS A 137 -25.17 58.52 -15.86
C LYS A 137 -24.70 59.97 -15.97
N GLY A 138 -23.38 60.22 -16.02
CA GLY A 138 -22.79 61.55 -16.15
C GLY A 138 -23.02 62.21 -17.52
N PHE A 139 -23.20 61.43 -18.59
CA PHE A 139 -23.37 61.95 -19.95
C PHE A 139 -24.71 62.70 -20.18
N ILE A 140 -25.67 62.65 -19.25
CA ILE A 140 -27.00 63.29 -19.40
C ILE A 140 -27.02 64.76 -18.94
N ILE A 141 -25.92 65.36 -18.45
CA ILE A 141 -25.93 66.75 -17.99
C ILE A 141 -25.09 67.66 -18.92
N TYR A 142 -25.74 68.16 -19.98
CA TYR A 142 -25.38 69.44 -20.60
C TYR A 142 -26.67 70.28 -20.75
N PRO A 143 -26.88 71.33 -19.93
CA PRO A 143 -27.86 72.34 -20.26
C PRO A 143 -27.33 73.18 -21.44
N LEU A 144 -27.87 72.97 -22.63
CA LEU A 144 -27.77 73.89 -23.77
C LEU A 144 -28.63 75.13 -23.50
N ASN A 145 -28.29 75.90 -22.46
CA ASN A 145 -28.96 77.16 -22.16
C ASN A 145 -27.93 78.29 -22.01
N GLU A 146 -27.13 78.49 -23.05
CA GLU A 146 -26.61 79.81 -23.40
C GLU A 146 -26.95 80.04 -24.87
N TYR A 147 -27.39 81.25 -25.21
CA TYR A 147 -27.89 81.72 -26.51
C TYR A 147 -29.37 81.46 -26.82
N SER A 148 -30.27 82.25 -26.22
CA SER A 148 -31.15 83.14 -27.00
C SER A 148 -31.80 84.23 -26.15
#